data_AF-A0A7C0TUK9-F1
#
_entry.id   AF-A0A7C0TUK9-F1
#
_cell.length_a   1.000
_cell.length_b   1.000
_cell.length_c   1.000
_cell.angle_alpha   90.00
_cell.angle_beta   90.00
_cell.angle_gamma   90.00
#
_symmetry.space_group_name_H-M   'P 1'
#
loop_
_entity.id
_entity.type
_entity.pdbx_description
1 polymer ?
#
loop_
_entity_poly.entity_id
_entity_poly.type
_entity_poly.pdbx_seq_one_letter_code
_entity_poly.pdbx_strand_id
1 'polypeptide(L)'
;MVQDRIKTVWLVADFFTYRHRISGRIDVRYKKLPAQLNDTTTSFQVLEDAYISNVDHPADILAHYSQSVLRKESITAVAVAQQEDGLLREQTYGSYFGAYLRKVFLTVPAFEIKGYVRLSGKLDLRTVLTTGTDAFIPILDAQMVSSVRPDFVFTGGAILVNKNHIGVFCVEESTD
;
A
#
# COMPACT_ATOMS: atom_id res chain seq x y z
N MET A 1 -21.46 -15.28 -17.91
CA MET A 1 -21.30 -13.87 -18.33
C MET A 1 -19.96 -13.41 -17.81
N VAL A 2 -18.98 -13.22 -18.69
CA VAL A 2 -17.65 -12.72 -18.33
C VAL A 2 -17.76 -11.20 -18.38
N GLN A 3 -17.79 -10.55 -17.21
CA GLN A 3 -17.80 -9.10 -17.13
C GLN A 3 -16.43 -8.59 -17.58
N ASP A 4 -16.37 -8.04 -18.79
CA ASP A 4 -15.19 -7.38 -19.33
C ASP A 4 -14.98 -6.09 -18.53
N ARG A 5 -14.20 -6.17 -17.44
CA ARG A 5 -13.80 -4.98 -16.67
C ARG A 5 -12.85 -4.19 -17.56
N ILE A 6 -13.35 -3.07 -18.07
CA ILE A 6 -12.54 -2.00 -18.64
C ILE A 6 -11.39 -1.75 -17.66
N LYS A 7 -10.16 -2.10 -18.04
CA LYS A 7 -8.98 -1.76 -17.23
C LYS A 7 -8.94 -0.24 -17.16
N THR A 8 -9.27 0.31 -15.99
CA THR A 8 -9.15 1.74 -15.75
C THR A 8 -7.69 2.13 -15.95
N VAL A 9 -7.46 3.05 -16.88
CA VAL A 9 -6.15 3.62 -17.20
C VAL A 9 -5.54 4.30 -15.97
N TRP A 10 -6.38 4.95 -15.19
CA TRP A 10 -6.00 5.78 -14.06
C TRP A 10 -6.45 5.12 -12.75
N LEU A 11 -5.51 4.91 -11.84
CA LEU A 11 -5.80 4.45 -10.49
C LEU A 11 -5.75 5.64 -9.54
N VAL A 12 -6.81 5.86 -8.77
CA VAL A 12 -6.78 6.80 -7.64
C VAL A 12 -6.15 6.10 -6.45
N ALA A 13 -5.17 6.74 -5.82
CA ALA A 13 -4.53 6.22 -4.62
C ALA A 13 -4.13 7.35 -3.67
N ASP A 14 -4.09 7.01 -2.39
CA ASP A 14 -3.62 7.89 -1.32
C ASP A 14 -2.22 7.47 -0.91
N PHE A 15 -1.25 8.37 -1.07
CA PHE A 15 0.14 8.18 -0.68
C PHE A 15 0.40 8.84 0.67
N PHE A 16 1.09 8.14 1.55
CA PHE A 16 1.38 8.61 2.90
C PHE A 16 2.88 8.74 3.07
N THR A 17 3.30 9.90 3.54
CA THR A 17 4.67 10.20 3.99
C THR A 17 4.66 10.39 5.51
N TYR A 18 5.76 10.85 6.10
CA TYR A 18 5.86 11.08 7.54
C TYR A 18 4.74 11.95 8.12
N ARG A 19 4.29 13.00 7.41
CA ARG A 19 3.24 13.93 7.89
C ARG A 19 2.22 14.36 6.85
N HIS A 20 2.36 13.91 5.61
CA HIS A 20 1.48 14.33 4.52
C HIS A 20 0.81 13.15 3.87
N ARG A 21 -0.48 13.34 3.56
CA ARG A 21 -1.24 12.54 2.63
C ARG A 21 -1.23 13.25 1.29
N ILE A 22 -0.98 12.50 0.22
CA ILE A 22 -1.01 12.96 -1.15
C ILE A 22 -2.01 12.07 -1.89
N SER A 23 -3.19 12.61 -2.18
CA SER A 23 -4.20 11.91 -2.98
C SER A 23 -4.01 12.28 -4.44
N GLY A 24 -3.98 11.30 -5.34
CA GLY A 24 -3.77 11.58 -6.76
C GLY A 24 -4.08 10.40 -7.65
N ARG A 25 -3.87 10.60 -8.95
CA ARG A 25 -4.10 9.59 -9.99
C ARG A 25 -2.78 9.08 -10.54
N ILE A 26 -2.73 7.78 -10.85
CA ILE A 26 -1.54 7.10 -11.34
C ILE A 26 -1.90 6.40 -12.66
N ASP A 27 -1.06 6.52 -13.70
CA ASP A 27 -1.26 5.78 -14.94
C ASP A 27 -0.85 4.32 -14.73
N VAL A 28 -1.82 3.40 -14.79
CA VAL A 28 -1.61 1.94 -14.63
C VAL A 28 -1.82 1.15 -15.93
N ARG A 29 -1.86 1.83 -17.10
CA ARG A 29 -2.02 1.19 -18.42
C ARG A 29 -1.00 0.09 -18.68
N TYR A 30 0.27 0.42 -18.46
CA TYR A 30 1.40 -0.44 -18.81
C TYR A 30 1.95 -1.21 -17.63
N LYS A 31 1.84 -0.65 -16.42
CA LYS A 31 2.41 -1.21 -15.20
C LYS A 31 1.48 -0.97 -14.03
N LYS A 32 1.12 -2.02 -13.26
CA LYS A 32 0.31 -1.86 -12.04
C LYS A 32 1.08 -1.10 -10.97
N LEU A 33 0.37 -0.45 -10.05
CA LEU A 33 0.97 0.32 -8.95
C LEU A 33 2.03 -0.46 -8.12
N PRO A 34 1.80 -1.71 -7.67
CA PRO A 34 2.82 -2.43 -6.90
C PRO A 34 4.09 -2.67 -7.71
N ALA A 35 3.95 -2.93 -9.01
CA ALA A 35 5.09 -3.10 -9.90
C ALA A 35 5.82 -1.77 -10.14
N GLN A 36 5.10 -0.64 -10.23
CA GLN A 36 5.73 0.68 -10.34
C GLN A 36 6.52 1.02 -9.07
N LEU A 37 5.93 0.80 -7.89
CA LEU A 37 6.57 1.08 -6.61
C LEU A 37 7.81 0.22 -6.37
N ASN A 38 7.75 -1.08 -6.70
CA ASN A 38 8.86 -2.02 -6.55
C ASN A 38 9.88 -1.99 -7.70
N ASP A 39 9.69 -1.14 -8.71
CA ASP A 39 10.66 -0.95 -9.78
C ASP A 39 11.94 -0.29 -9.25
N THR A 40 13.06 -1.01 -9.28
CA THR A 40 14.37 -0.51 -8.82
C THR A 40 15.06 0.39 -9.85
N THR A 41 14.58 0.44 -11.09
CA THR A 41 15.16 1.31 -12.15
C THR A 41 14.73 2.77 -12.00
N THR A 42 13.70 3.04 -11.18
CA THR A 42 13.20 4.40 -10.91
C THR A 42 13.07 4.63 -9.41
N SER A 43 13.52 5.79 -8.92
CA SER A 43 13.43 6.15 -7.50
C SER A 43 12.20 7.01 -7.16
N PHE A 44 11.36 7.29 -8.14
CA PHE A 44 10.24 8.23 -8.02
C PHE A 44 8.92 7.62 -8.50
N GLN A 45 7.81 8.08 -7.92
CA GLN A 45 6.45 7.83 -8.37
C GLN A 45 5.84 9.15 -8.83
N VAL A 46 5.30 9.15 -10.06
CA VAL A 46 4.59 10.32 -10.61
C VAL A 46 3.10 10.18 -10.33
N LEU A 47 2.47 11.29 -9.94
CA LEU A 47 1.02 11.41 -9.76
C LEU A 47 0.50 12.59 -10.58
N GLU A 48 -0.69 12.40 -11.15
CA GLU A 48 -1.48 13.46 -11.79
C GLU A 48 -2.60 13.91 -10.85
N ASP A 49 -2.96 15.19 -10.91
CA ASP A 49 -4.01 15.83 -10.12
C ASP A 49 -3.85 15.54 -8.60
N ALA A 50 -2.70 15.93 -8.07
CA ALA A 50 -2.29 15.63 -6.70
C ALA A 50 -2.81 16.68 -5.71
N TYR A 51 -3.53 16.22 -4.69
CA TYR A 51 -3.99 16.99 -3.54
C TYR A 51 -3.14 16.64 -2.33
N ILE A 52 -2.54 17.64 -1.71
CA ILE A 52 -1.65 17.47 -0.55
C ILE A 52 -2.38 17.96 0.70
N SER A 53 -2.43 17.13 1.73
CA SER A 53 -2.98 17.48 3.04
C SER A 53 -2.06 16.97 4.16
N ASN A 54 -2.26 17.46 5.37
CA ASN A 54 -1.63 16.88 6.56
C ASN A 54 -2.34 15.55 6.90
N VAL A 55 -1.60 14.54 7.37
CA VAL A 55 -2.17 13.26 7.81
C VAL A 55 -3.09 13.40 9.04
N ASP A 56 -2.81 14.38 9.90
CA ASP A 56 -3.58 14.69 11.11
C ASP A 56 -4.86 15.49 10.79
N HIS A 57 -4.89 16.12 9.62
CA HIS A 57 -5.97 16.99 9.14
C HIS A 57 -6.24 16.73 7.65
N PRO A 58 -6.72 15.52 7.28
CA PRO A 58 -6.83 15.12 5.88
C PRO A 58 -7.90 15.88 5.10
N ALA A 59 -8.83 16.57 5.78
CA ALA A 59 -9.83 17.44 5.15
C ALA A 59 -9.26 18.80 4.72
N ASP A 60 -8.12 19.20 5.28
CA ASP A 60 -7.51 20.50 5.03
C ASP A 60 -6.49 20.37 3.87
N ILE A 61 -6.95 20.62 2.65
CA ILE A 61 -6.11 20.60 1.46
C ILE A 61 -5.15 21.79 1.51
N LEU A 62 -3.86 21.51 1.67
CA LEU A 62 -2.79 22.50 1.71
C LEU A 62 -2.45 23.02 0.32
N ALA A 63 -2.46 22.13 -0.67
CA ALA A 63 -2.11 22.47 -2.05
C ALA A 63 -2.69 21.46 -3.05
N HIS A 64 -2.83 21.92 -4.29
CA HIS A 64 -3.22 21.12 -5.44
C HIS A 64 -2.27 21.39 -6.61
N TYR A 65 -1.78 20.33 -7.25
CA TYR A 65 -0.89 20.41 -8.39
C TYR A 65 -1.32 19.43 -9.48
N SER A 66 -1.27 19.87 -10.74
CA SER A 66 -1.60 19.00 -11.88
C SER A 66 -0.67 17.80 -11.98
N GLN A 67 0.58 17.95 -11.56
CA GLN A 67 1.56 16.88 -11.54
C GLN A 67 2.42 16.96 -10.28
N SER A 68 2.73 15.82 -9.69
CA SER A 68 3.67 15.72 -8.56
C SER A 68 4.58 14.49 -8.69
N VAL A 69 5.76 14.56 -8.08
CA VAL A 69 6.75 13.51 -8.09
C VAL A 69 7.15 13.19 -6.66
N LEU A 70 6.89 11.96 -6.22
CA LEU A 70 7.22 11.48 -4.88
C LEU A 70 8.45 10.59 -4.94
N ARG A 71 9.39 10.78 -4.01
CA ARG A 71 10.47 9.82 -3.82
C ARG A 71 9.92 8.55 -3.18
N LYS A 72 10.18 7.39 -3.78
CA LYS A 72 9.70 6.10 -3.27
C LYS A 72 10.19 5.82 -1.86
N GLU A 73 11.43 6.21 -1.55
CA GLU A 73 12.01 6.09 -0.21
C GLU A 73 11.26 6.89 0.86
N SER A 74 10.57 7.97 0.49
CA SER A 74 9.82 8.83 1.41
C SER A 74 8.36 8.40 1.60
N ILE A 75 7.88 7.45 0.78
CA ILE A 75 6.54 6.90 0.88
C ILE A 75 6.57 5.82 1.97
N THR A 76 5.75 6.03 2.99
CA THR A 76 5.55 5.12 4.12
C THR A 76 4.53 4.04 3.76
N ALA A 77 3.40 4.46 3.19
CA ALA A 77 2.31 3.58 2.78
C ALA A 77 1.54 4.17 1.60
N VAL A 78 0.83 3.32 0.85
CA VAL A 78 -0.09 3.72 -0.22
C VAL A 78 -1.40 2.95 -0.07
N ALA A 79 -2.52 3.64 0.08
CA ALA A 79 -3.84 3.03 0.17
C ALA A 79 -4.55 3.09 -1.19
N VAL A 80 -5.18 1.97 -1.56
CA VAL A 80 -6.01 1.84 -2.76
C VAL A 80 -7.38 1.30 -2.41
N ALA A 81 -8.40 1.70 -3.17
CA ALA A 81 -9.78 1.37 -2.88
C ALA A 81 -10.07 -0.14 -3.05
N GLN A 82 -9.53 -0.77 -4.11
CA GLN A 82 -9.76 -2.18 -4.39
C GLN A 82 -8.53 -3.03 -4.10
N GLN A 83 -8.74 -4.23 -3.58
CA GLN A 83 -7.68 -5.18 -3.26
C GLN A 83 -6.85 -5.57 -4.50
N GLU A 84 -7.50 -5.68 -5.66
CA GLU A 84 -6.89 -6.04 -6.94
C GLU A 84 -5.87 -5.02 -7.47
N ASP A 85 -5.98 -3.76 -7.03
CA ASP A 85 -5.07 -2.66 -7.38
C ASP A 85 -3.77 -2.69 -6.57
N GLY A 86 -3.84 -3.24 -5.35
CA GLY A 86 -2.68 -3.43 -4.47
C GLY A 86 -1.90 -4.72 -4.74
N LEU A 87 -2.39 -5.58 -5.63
CA LEU A 87 -1.80 -6.88 -5.94
C LEU A 87 -1.12 -6.91 -7.32
N LEU A 88 0.03 -7.58 -7.40
CA LEU A 88 0.64 -7.93 -8.69
C LEU A 88 -0.27 -8.88 -9.48
N ARG A 89 -0.14 -8.89 -10.81
CA ARG A 89 -0.98 -9.74 -11.69
C ARG A 89 -0.90 -11.22 -11.31
N GLU A 90 0.29 -11.70 -10.97
CA GLU A 90 0.56 -13.08 -10.51
C GLU A 90 -0.14 -13.38 -9.17
N GLN A 91 -0.29 -12.36 -8.32
CA GLN A 91 -0.99 -12.48 -7.04
C GLN A 91 -2.51 -12.37 -7.21
N THR A 92 -3.01 -11.67 -8.24
CA THR A 92 -4.46 -11.54 -8.51
C THR A 92 -5.07 -12.85 -9.02
N TYR A 93 -4.36 -13.61 -9.87
CA TYR A 93 -4.92 -14.75 -10.60
C TYR A 93 -4.52 -16.14 -10.08
N GLY A 94 -3.80 -16.22 -8.96
CA GLY A 94 -3.53 -17.46 -8.24
C GLY A 94 -2.12 -17.99 -8.51
N SER A 95 -1.32 -18.05 -7.45
CA SER A 95 -0.22 -19.00 -7.39
C SER A 95 -0.83 -20.36 -7.07
N TYR A 96 -0.50 -21.37 -7.86
CA TYR A 96 -0.88 -22.78 -7.68
C TYR A 96 -0.38 -23.38 -6.34
N PHE A 97 0.40 -22.63 -5.56
CA PHE A 97 0.81 -22.96 -4.20
C PHE A 97 0.06 -22.08 -3.21
N GLY A 98 -0.67 -22.71 -2.29
CA GLY A 98 -1.52 -22.04 -1.30
C GLY A 98 -0.80 -20.90 -0.59
N ALA A 99 -1.24 -19.67 -0.86
CA ALA A 99 -0.81 -18.50 -0.10
C ALA A 99 -1.58 -18.51 1.23
N TYR A 100 -0.86 -18.58 2.35
CA TYR A 100 -1.47 -18.47 3.66
C TYR A 100 -1.76 -16.99 3.93
N LEU A 101 -3.03 -16.66 4.16
CA LEU A 101 -3.41 -15.35 4.68
C LEU A 101 -3.17 -15.36 6.19
N ARG A 102 -2.26 -14.50 6.66
CA ARG A 102 -2.01 -14.29 8.08
C ARG A 102 -2.45 -12.90 8.46
N LYS A 103 -3.19 -12.80 9.56
CA LYS A 103 -3.56 -11.51 10.13
C LYS A 103 -2.33 -10.88 10.76
N VAL A 104 -2.11 -9.61 10.46
CA VAL A 104 -0.92 -8.87 10.89
C VAL A 104 -1.31 -7.56 11.55
N PHE A 105 -0.42 -7.13 12.43
CA PHE A 105 -0.36 -5.79 12.95
C PHE A 105 1.05 -5.26 12.68
N LEU A 106 1.16 -4.08 12.12
CA LEU A 106 2.46 -3.43 11.91
C LEU A 106 2.39 -1.94 12.22
N THR A 107 3.54 -1.36 12.55
CA THR A 107 3.68 0.08 12.77
C THR A 107 4.58 0.68 11.72
N VAL A 108 4.21 1.88 11.29
CA VAL A 108 5.02 2.75 10.44
C VAL A 108 4.95 4.18 11.01
N PRO A 109 5.82 5.11 10.60
CA PRO A 109 5.73 6.47 11.09
C PRO A 109 4.32 7.06 10.92
N ALA A 110 3.80 7.61 12.02
CA ALA A 110 2.46 8.17 12.18
C ALA A 110 1.27 7.19 12.13
N PHE A 111 1.47 5.90 11.84
CA PHE A 111 0.35 4.97 11.66
C PHE A 111 0.54 3.56 12.23
N GLU A 112 -0.59 3.00 12.66
CA GLU A 112 -0.77 1.59 12.96
C GLU A 112 -1.58 0.94 11.84
N ILE A 113 -1.14 -0.20 11.34
CA ILE A 113 -1.78 -0.90 10.21
C ILE A 113 -2.15 -2.31 10.64
N LYS A 114 -3.42 -2.68 10.43
CA LYS A 114 -3.96 -4.03 10.63
C LYS A 114 -4.50 -4.57 9.32
N GLY A 115 -4.35 -5.86 9.07
CA GLY A 115 -4.93 -6.51 7.88
C GLY A 115 -4.35 -7.89 7.66
N TYR A 116 -4.32 -8.34 6.40
CA TYR A 116 -3.83 -9.67 6.05
C TYR A 116 -2.65 -9.59 5.08
N VAL A 117 -1.57 -10.30 5.41
CA VAL A 117 -0.45 -10.50 4.48
C VAL A 117 -0.57 -11.88 3.84
N ARG A 118 -0.24 -12.00 2.55
CA ARG A 118 -0.10 -13.29 1.87
C ARG A 118 1.33 -13.78 2.03
N LEU A 119 1.50 -14.96 2.62
CA LEU A 119 2.79 -15.62 2.77
C LEU A 119 2.88 -16.85 1.86
N SER A 120 4.01 -16.97 1.17
CA SER A 120 4.37 -18.17 0.41
C SER A 120 4.93 -19.23 1.38
N GLY A 121 4.05 -20.04 1.97
CA GLY A 121 4.43 -21.16 2.85
C GLY A 121 4.78 -20.75 4.29
N LYS A 122 5.60 -21.58 4.98
CA LYS A 122 6.02 -21.42 6.39
C LYS A 122 7.04 -20.28 6.59
N LEU A 123 7.02 -19.27 5.74
CA LEU A 123 7.98 -18.17 5.77
C LEU A 123 7.92 -17.44 7.12
N ASP A 124 9.08 -17.31 7.77
CA ASP A 124 9.25 -16.58 9.02
C ASP A 124 9.07 -15.06 8.78
N LEU A 125 8.51 -14.35 9.75
CA LEU A 125 8.28 -12.89 9.74
C LEU A 125 9.53 -12.10 9.35
N ARG A 126 10.68 -12.59 9.81
CA ARG A 126 11.98 -12.03 9.49
C ARG A 126 12.22 -12.01 7.98
N THR A 127 11.86 -13.07 7.29
CA THR A 127 12.02 -13.21 5.84
C THR A 127 11.16 -12.20 5.08
N VAL A 128 9.97 -11.86 5.58
CA VAL A 128 9.11 -10.83 4.96
C VAL A 128 9.77 -9.44 5.05
N LEU A 129 10.45 -9.17 6.15
CA LEU A 129 11.12 -7.88 6.39
C LEU A 129 12.51 -7.79 5.74
N THR A 130 13.29 -8.88 5.75
CA THR A 130 14.70 -8.88 5.35
C THR A 130 14.96 -9.46 3.97
N THR A 131 14.04 -10.27 3.43
CA THR A 131 14.24 -11.04 2.21
C THR A 131 13.25 -10.60 1.14
N GLY A 132 13.67 -10.67 -0.12
CA GLY A 132 12.87 -10.24 -1.27
C GLY A 132 13.29 -8.88 -1.82
N THR A 133 13.13 -8.72 -3.13
CA THR A 133 13.47 -7.51 -3.88
C THR A 133 12.43 -6.40 -3.73
N ASP A 134 11.23 -6.74 -3.30
CA ASP A 134 10.13 -5.79 -3.16
C ASP A 134 10.33 -4.89 -1.93
N ALA A 135 10.28 -3.59 -2.13
CA ALA A 135 10.31 -2.58 -1.07
C ALA A 135 8.92 -2.35 -0.46
N PHE A 136 7.86 -2.54 -1.25
CA PHE A 136 6.46 -2.37 -0.87
C PHE A 136 5.76 -3.72 -0.80
N ILE A 137 5.22 -4.03 0.38
CA ILE A 137 4.45 -5.25 0.65
C ILE A 137 2.95 -4.93 0.74
N PRO A 138 2.07 -5.68 0.06
CA PRO A 138 0.64 -5.45 0.15
C PRO A 138 0.05 -6.07 1.42
N ILE A 139 -0.67 -5.25 2.18
CA ILE A 139 -1.55 -5.67 3.27
C ILE A 139 -3.00 -5.55 2.77
N LEU A 140 -3.74 -6.65 2.85
CA LEU A 140 -5.09 -6.80 2.29
C LEU A 140 -6.14 -6.55 3.37
N ASP A 141 -7.31 -6.07 2.95
CA ASP A 141 -8.40 -5.67 3.86
C ASP A 141 -7.87 -4.81 5.01
N ALA A 142 -7.00 -3.87 4.65
CA ALA A 142 -6.15 -3.18 5.59
C ALA A 142 -6.85 -1.93 6.15
N GLN A 143 -6.69 -1.77 7.45
CA GLN A 143 -7.07 -0.58 8.18
C GLN A 143 -5.81 0.10 8.68
N MET A 144 -5.67 1.38 8.37
CA MET A 144 -4.59 2.22 8.85
C MET A 144 -5.14 3.33 9.73
N VAL A 145 -4.61 3.44 10.95
CA VAL A 145 -5.09 4.37 11.97
C VAL A 145 -3.94 5.31 12.35
N SER A 146 -4.22 6.61 12.46
CA SER A 146 -3.21 7.55 12.96
C SER A 146 -2.87 7.27 14.42
N SER A 147 -1.58 7.17 14.73
CA SER A 147 -1.10 6.97 16.10
C SER A 147 -1.34 8.17 17.01
N VAL A 148 -1.53 9.36 16.43
CA VAL A 148 -1.77 10.61 17.20
C VAL A 148 -3.26 10.92 17.31
N ARG A 149 -4.06 10.53 16.30
CA ARG A 149 -5.50 10.77 16.25
C ARG A 149 -6.26 9.52 15.80
N PRO A 150 -6.62 8.62 16.73
CA PRO A 150 -7.27 7.36 16.41
C PRO A 150 -8.62 7.49 15.69
N ASP A 151 -9.25 8.68 15.75
CA ASP A 151 -10.48 9.00 15.03
C ASP A 151 -10.29 8.98 13.50
N PHE A 152 -9.06 9.17 13.02
CA PHE A 152 -8.73 9.12 11.59
C PHE A 152 -8.32 7.71 11.18
N VAL A 153 -9.27 7.05 10.54
CA VAL A 153 -9.13 5.71 10.00
C VAL A 153 -9.14 5.78 8.48
N PHE A 154 -8.08 5.27 7.86
CA PHE A 154 -8.00 5.04 6.44
C PHE A 154 -8.28 3.56 6.17
N THR A 155 -9.36 3.28 5.45
CA THR A 155 -9.68 1.94 4.99
C THR A 155 -9.43 1.85 3.49
N GLY A 156 -8.79 0.77 3.06
CA GLY A 156 -8.56 0.47 1.66
C GLY A 156 -8.67 -1.03 1.42
N GLY A 157 -9.06 -1.43 0.20
CA GLY A 157 -9.03 -2.84 -0.19
C GLY A 157 -7.63 -3.42 -0.12
N ALA A 158 -6.60 -2.59 -0.32
CA ALA A 158 -5.22 -2.90 0.02
C ALA A 158 -4.43 -1.66 0.43
N ILE A 159 -3.45 -1.86 1.31
CA ILE A 159 -2.44 -0.86 1.68
C ILE A 159 -1.06 -1.44 1.38
N LEU A 160 -0.33 -0.81 0.48
CA LEU A 160 1.06 -1.12 0.14
C LEU A 160 1.97 -0.43 1.15
N VAL A 161 2.68 -1.20 1.97
CA VAL A 161 3.53 -0.67 3.04
C VAL A 161 4.99 -0.78 2.62
N ASN A 162 5.74 0.31 2.77
CA ASN A 162 7.18 0.30 2.55
C ASN A 162 7.88 -0.39 3.73
N LYS A 163 8.52 -1.53 3.48
CA LYS A 163 9.14 -2.36 4.52
C LYS A 163 10.27 -1.65 5.27
N ASN A 164 10.92 -0.68 4.64
CA ASN A 164 12.01 0.09 5.26
C ASN A 164 11.52 1.04 6.35
N HIS A 165 10.21 1.32 6.39
CA HIS A 165 9.58 2.17 7.41
C HIS A 165 8.86 1.36 8.49
N ILE A 166 8.88 0.03 8.43
CA ILE A 166 8.22 -0.81 9.42
C ILE A 166 9.04 -0.80 10.72
N GLY A 167 8.43 -0.32 11.80
CA GLY A 167 9.04 -0.35 13.14
C GLY A 167 8.80 -1.66 13.88
N VAL A 168 7.55 -2.16 13.81
CA VAL A 168 7.12 -3.41 14.44
C VAL A 168 6.28 -4.19 13.43
N PHE A 169 6.47 -5.52 13.38
CA PHE A 169 5.67 -6.42 12.55
C PHE A 169 5.28 -7.65 13.38
N CYS A 170 3.99 -7.81 13.62
CA CYS A 170 3.40 -8.89 14.38
C CYS A 170 2.49 -9.72 13.48
N VAL A 171 2.55 -11.05 13.61
CA VAL A 171 1.54 -11.96 13.08
C VAL A 171 0.70 -12.47 14.24
N GLU A 172 -0.62 -12.37 14.08
CA GLU A 172 -1.55 -13.05 14.97
C GLU A 172 -1.57 -14.54 14.59
N GLU A 173 -1.26 -15.41 15.54
CA GLU A 173 -1.49 -16.85 15.37
C GLU A 173 -3.00 -17.08 15.28
N SER A 174 -3.44 -17.78 14.24
CA SER A 174 -4.79 -18.30 14.17
C SER A 174 -4.91 -19.38 15.25
N THR A 175 -5.53 -19.06 16.37
CA THR A 175 -5.95 -20.04 17.38
C THR A 175 -6.97 -20.96 16.73
N ASP A 176 -6.51 -22.14 16.30
CA ASP A 176 -7.38 -23.27 15.94
C ASP A 176 -8.00 -23.89 17.20
#